data_AF-A0A2G9UWX4-F1
#
_entry.id   AF-A0A2G9UWX4-F1
#
_cell.length_a   1.000
_cell.length_b   1.000
_cell.length_c   1.000
_cell.angle_alpha   90.00
_cell.angle_beta   90.00
_cell.angle_gamma   90.00
#
_symmetry.space_group_name_H-M   'P 1'
#
loop_
_entity.id
_entity.type
_entity.pdbx_description
1 polymer ?
#
loop_
_entity_poly.entity_id
_entity_poly.type
_entity_poly.pdbx_seq_one_letter_code
_entity_poly.pdbx_strand_id
1 'polypeptide(L)'
;MPPNGMKTIVVLAALVAVLYAKSFSMETRNTGSLRARLIAANLYQKFLEEQHLKRAQILASGSQPFIDYADDFYLGNVTVGSPREFFYRL
;
A
#
# COMPACT_ATOMS: atom_id res chain seq x y z
N MET A 1 13.41 -42.77 26.34
CA MET A 1 13.98 -41.59 25.64
C MET A 1 13.67 -41.75 24.16
N PRO A 2 12.96 -40.81 23.50
CA PRO A 2 12.75 -40.90 22.06
C PRO A 2 14.11 -40.87 21.34
N PRO A 3 14.33 -41.72 20.32
CA PRO A 3 15.61 -41.82 19.62
C PRO A 3 15.98 -40.46 19.00
N ASN A 4 17.26 -40.11 19.01
CA ASN A 4 17.76 -38.79 18.59
C ASN A 4 17.26 -38.38 17.18
N GLY A 5 16.97 -39.34 16.29
CA GLY A 5 16.36 -39.12 14.99
C GLY A 5 14.94 -38.53 15.00
N MET A 6 14.11 -38.86 16.00
CA MET A 6 12.74 -38.31 16.11
C MET A 6 12.78 -36.81 16.43
N LYS A 7 13.73 -36.38 17.27
CA LYS A 7 13.89 -34.97 17.64
C LYS A 7 14.31 -34.12 16.44
N THR A 8 15.24 -34.61 15.64
CA THR A 8 15.67 -33.94 14.41
C THR A 8 14.54 -33.81 13.39
N ILE A 9 13.72 -34.86 13.21
CA ILE A 9 12.56 -34.81 12.32
C ILE A 9 11.56 -33.75 12.76
N VAL A 10 11.27 -33.66 14.07
CA VAL A 10 10.35 -32.65 14.62
C VAL A 10 10.89 -31.23 14.43
N VAL A 11 12.19 -31.01 14.66
CA VAL A 11 12.81 -29.69 14.46
C VAL A 11 12.77 -29.29 12.98
N LEU A 12 13.06 -30.21 12.06
CA LEU A 12 12.99 -29.94 10.62
C LEU A 12 11.57 -29.64 10.16
N ALA A 13 10.58 -30.39 10.65
CA ALA A 13 9.17 -30.15 10.34
C ALA A 13 8.69 -28.77 10.84
N ALA A 14 9.11 -28.38 12.05
CA ALA A 14 8.81 -27.06 12.59
C ALA A 14 9.46 -25.93 11.77
N LEU A 15 10.71 -26.11 11.33
CA LEU A 15 11.40 -25.17 10.45
C LEU A 15 10.68 -24.99 9.11
N VAL A 16 10.25 -26.09 8.47
CA VAL A 16 9.49 -26.05 7.21
C VAL A 16 8.16 -25.31 7.39
N ALA A 17 7.46 -25.54 8.51
CA ALA A 17 6.20 -24.85 8.80
C ALA A 17 6.38 -23.34 9.01
N VAL A 18 7.45 -22.91 9.69
CA VAL A 18 7.77 -21.49 9.90
C VAL A 18 8.21 -20.80 8.60
N LEU A 19 8.91 -21.53 7.73
CA LEU A 19 9.36 -21.04 6.42
C LEU A 19 8.25 -21.02 5.36
N TYR A 20 7.08 -21.59 5.65
CA TYR A 20 5.90 -21.53 4.78
C TYR A 20 5.29 -20.13 4.81
N ALA A 21 5.96 -19.18 4.15
CA ALA A 21 5.45 -17.83 3.97
C ALA A 21 4.33 -17.83 2.92
N LYS A 22 3.13 -17.41 3.31
CA LYS A 22 2.04 -17.19 2.36
C LYS A 22 2.30 -15.90 1.58
N SER A 23 2.62 -16.01 0.30
CA SER A 23 2.69 -14.85 -0.60
C SER A 23 1.28 -14.41 -1.01
N PHE A 24 1.01 -13.11 -0.93
CA PHE A 24 -0.21 -12.50 -1.48
C PHE A 24 0.15 -11.67 -2.70
N SER A 25 -0.53 -11.92 -3.82
CA SER A 25 -0.44 -11.09 -5.02
C SER A 25 -1.79 -10.38 -5.19
N MET A 26 -1.74 -9.09 -5.48
CA MET A 26 -2.92 -8.27 -5.74
C MET A 26 -2.81 -7.62 -7.11
N GLU A 27 -3.87 -7.72 -7.90
CA GLU A 27 -3.97 -6.94 -9.12
C GLU A 27 -4.11 -5.45 -8.76
N THR A 28 -3.15 -4.66 -9.22
CA THR A 28 -3.18 -3.21 -9.10
C THR A 28 -3.33 -2.57 -10.48
N ARG A 29 -4.03 -1.43 -10.51
CA ARG A 29 -4.12 -0.58 -11.71
C ARG A 29 -3.43 0.74 -11.42
N ASN A 30 -2.53 1.13 -12.32
CA ASN A 30 -1.90 2.44 -12.27
C ASN A 30 -2.94 3.49 -12.74
N THR A 31 -3.15 4.53 -11.93
CA THR A 31 -4.08 5.63 -12.26
C THR A 31 -3.41 6.80 -12.99
N GLY A 32 -2.09 6.74 -13.17
CA GLY A 32 -1.24 7.75 -13.79
C GLY A 32 -0.93 8.93 -12.87
N SER A 33 -0.04 9.82 -13.34
CA SER A 33 0.42 10.99 -12.59
C SER A 33 -0.71 11.96 -12.30
N LEU A 34 -0.87 12.30 -11.01
CA LEU A 34 -1.76 13.37 -10.56
C LEU A 34 -1.35 14.70 -11.20
N ARG A 35 -0.06 15.01 -11.21
CA ARG A 35 0.48 16.21 -11.86
C ARG A 35 0.11 16.27 -13.35
N ALA A 36 0.29 15.18 -14.09
CA ALA A 36 -0.07 15.13 -15.51
C ALA A 36 -1.56 15.42 -15.72
N ARG A 37 -2.42 14.83 -14.89
CA ARG A 37 -3.88 15.08 -14.91
C ARG A 37 -4.22 16.53 -14.59
N LEU A 38 -3.58 17.12 -13.60
CA LEU A 38 -3.81 18.52 -13.21
C LEU A 38 -3.30 19.52 -14.27
N ILE A 39 -2.18 19.22 -14.93
CA ILE A 39 -1.68 20.03 -16.05
C ILE A 39 -2.65 19.96 -17.23
N ALA A 40 -3.11 18.76 -17.60
CA ALA A 40 -4.08 18.57 -18.67
C ALA A 40 -5.42 19.28 -18.38
N ALA A 41 -5.84 19.32 -17.12
CA ALA A 41 -7.03 20.05 -16.68
C ALA A 41 -6.81 21.56 -16.46
N ASN A 42 -5.59 22.07 -16.66
CA ASN A 42 -5.19 23.45 -16.36
C ASN A 42 -5.46 23.89 -14.90
N LEU A 43 -5.40 22.94 -13.95
CA LEU A 43 -5.64 23.17 -12.52
C LEU A 43 -4.34 23.16 -11.69
N TYR A 44 -3.20 22.91 -12.33
CA TYR A 44 -1.94 22.68 -11.61
C TYR A 44 -1.48 23.87 -10.76
N GLN A 45 -1.66 25.11 -11.26
CA GLN A 45 -1.26 26.30 -10.50
C GLN A 45 -2.06 26.46 -9.21
N LYS A 46 -3.39 26.31 -9.28
CA LYS A 46 -4.27 26.34 -8.12
C LYS A 46 -3.87 25.28 -7.08
N PHE A 47 -3.54 24.07 -7.55
CA PHE A 47 -3.07 23.00 -6.67
C PHE A 47 -1.78 23.38 -5.92
N LEU A 48 -0.81 24.01 -6.61
CA LEU A 48 0.43 24.47 -5.97
C LEU A 48 0.15 25.54 -4.91
N GLU A 49 -0.70 26.52 -5.21
CA GLU A 49 -1.10 27.57 -4.25
C GLU A 49 -1.71 26.96 -2.97
N GLU A 50 -2.65 26.02 -3.12
CA GLU A 50 -3.24 25.32 -1.98
C GLU A 50 -2.20 24.52 -1.18
N GLN A 51 -1.26 23.87 -1.88
CA GLN A 51 -0.18 23.12 -1.23
C GLN A 51 0.77 24.04 -0.45
N HIS A 52 1.09 25.23 -0.99
CA HIS A 52 1.90 26.22 -0.30
C HIS A 52 1.20 26.76 0.96
N LEU A 53 -0.09 27.06 0.88
CA LEU A 53 -0.89 27.49 2.03
C LEU A 53 -0.91 26.43 3.15
N LYS A 54 -1.13 25.15 2.79
CA LYS A 54 -1.09 24.05 3.77
C LYS A 54 0.26 23.90 4.43
N ARG A 55 1.35 23.97 3.66
CA ARG A 55 2.73 23.89 4.20
C ARG A 55 3.05 25.04 5.17
N ALA A 56 2.60 26.26 4.85
CA ALA A 56 2.77 27.40 5.74
C ALA A 56 2.06 27.19 7.10
N GLN A 57 0.89 26.54 7.10
CA GLN A 57 0.14 26.20 8.32
C GLN A 57 0.78 25.04 9.11
N ILE A 58 1.34 24.05 8.43
CA ILE A 58 2.00 22.88 9.03
C ILE A 58 3.28 23.25 9.79
N LEU A 59 4.06 24.20 9.28
CA LEU A 59 5.26 24.70 9.96
C LEU A 59 4.95 25.31 11.34
N ALA A 60 3.71 25.74 11.58
CA ALA A 60 3.26 26.23 12.87
C ALA A 60 2.90 25.12 13.88
N SER A 61 2.57 23.91 13.42
CA SER A 61 2.17 22.77 14.28
C SER A 61 3.28 21.72 14.46
N GLY A 62 4.35 21.76 13.65
CA GLY A 62 5.53 20.90 13.76
C GLY A 62 5.33 19.45 13.27
N SER A 63 4.14 19.10 12.77
CA SER A 63 3.83 17.76 12.27
C SER A 63 3.44 17.82 10.79
N GLN A 64 4.27 17.25 9.92
CA GLN A 64 4.02 17.22 8.48
C GLN A 64 3.56 15.81 8.02
N PRO A 65 2.41 15.70 7.32
CA PRO A 65 1.96 14.43 6.77
C PRO A 65 2.88 13.95 5.63
N PHE A 66 3.28 12.68 5.69
CA PHE A 66 4.22 12.04 4.75
C PHE A 66 3.71 11.94 3.30
N ILE A 67 2.42 12.17 3.07
CA ILE A 67 1.72 11.93 1.79
C ILE A 67 1.98 13.07 0.77
N ASP A 68 2.56 14.19 1.19
CA ASP A 68 2.78 15.39 0.35
C ASP A 68 3.62 15.17 -0.93
N TYR A 69 4.28 14.02 -1.07
CA TYR A 69 5.16 13.68 -2.19
C TYR A 69 4.62 12.62 -3.16
N ALA A 70 3.44 12.05 -2.92
CA ALA A 70 2.89 11.01 -3.79
C ALA A 70 2.26 11.62 -5.06
N ASP A 71 2.81 11.32 -6.24
CA ASP A 71 2.26 11.73 -7.54
C ASP A 71 1.45 10.63 -8.22
N ASP A 72 1.85 9.37 -8.03
CA ASP A 72 1.21 8.20 -8.62
C ASP A 72 0.53 7.36 -7.54
N PHE A 73 -0.72 6.97 -7.81
CA PHE A 73 -1.46 6.04 -6.96
C PHE A 73 -1.82 4.77 -7.74
N TYR A 74 -1.57 3.63 -7.08
CA TYR A 74 -2.03 2.32 -7.55
C TYR A 74 -3.32 1.97 -6.83
N LEU A 75 -4.37 1.65 -7.60
CA LEU A 75 -5.63 1.17 -7.04
C LEU A 75 -5.63 -0.36 -7.00
N GLY A 76 -5.87 -0.94 -5.83
CA GLY A 76 -5.99 -2.38 -5.65
C GLY A 76 -7.42 -2.86 -5.88
N ASN A 77 -7.58 -3.95 -6.62
CA ASN A 77 -8.88 -4.64 -6.71
C ASN A 77 -9.11 -5.48 -5.44
N VAL A 78 -9.83 -4.91 -4.47
CA VAL A 78 -10.18 -5.59 -3.22
C VAL A 78 -11.60 -6.15 -3.31
N THR A 79 -11.74 -7.47 -3.13
CA THR A 79 -13.04 -8.13 -2.97
C THR A 79 -13.28 -8.45 -1.50
N VAL A 80 -14.50 -8.23 -1.02
CA VAL A 80 -14.90 -8.52 0.38
C VAL A 80 -16.06 -9.51 0.36
N GLY A 81 -16.13 -10.39 1.37
CA GLY A 81 -17.25 -11.31 1.58
C GLY A 81 -17.15 -12.67 0.89
N SER A 82 -18.16 -13.51 1.15
CA SER A 82 -18.41 -14.80 0.50
C SER A 82 -19.92 -14.92 0.27
N PRO A 83 -20.42 -14.84 -0.98
CA PRO A 83 -19.69 -14.69 -2.25
C PRO A 83 -18.90 -13.37 -2.36
N ARG A 84 -17.87 -13.36 -3.21
CA ARG A 84 -16.97 -12.20 -3.37
C ARG A 84 -17.69 -11.05 -4.06
N GLU A 85 -17.79 -9.91 -3.40
CA GLU A 85 -18.27 -8.65 -3.98
C GLU A 85 -17.12 -7.66 -4.18
N PHE A 86 -17.12 -6.94 -5.30
CA PHE A 86 -16.15 -5.88 -5.59
C PHE A 86 -16.51 -4.63 -4.81
N PHE A 87 -15.57 -4.08 -4.04
CA PHE A 87 -15.82 -2.85 -3.28
C PHE A 87 -15.64 -1.58 -4.13
N TYR A 88 -14.85 -1.64 -5.21
CA TYR A 88 -14.71 -0.55 -6.18
C TYR A 88 -14.93 -1.07 -7.60
N ARG A 89 -15.98 -0.58 -8.26
CA ARG A 89 -16.22 -0.75 -9.70
C ARG A 89 -16.29 0.66 -10.29
N LEU A 90 -15.15 1.18 -10.73
CA LEU A 90 -15.05 2.42 -11.50
C LEU A 90 -14.81 2.05 -12.97
#